data_AF-A0A1Y2J601-F1
#
_entry.id   AF-A0A1Y2J601-F1
#
_cell.length_a   1.000
_cell.length_b   1.000
_cell.length_c   1.000
_cell.angle_alpha   90.00
_cell.angle_beta   90.00
_cell.angle_gamma   90.00
#
_symmetry.space_group_name_H-M   'P 1'
#
loop_
_entity.id
_entity.type
_entity.pdbx_description
1 polymer ?
#
loop_
_entity_poly.entity_id
_entity_poly.type
_entity_poly.pdbx_seq_one_letter_code
_entity_poly.pdbx_strand_id
1 'polypeptide(L)'
;MGIFKPTPEKTIQRDIDAATANRDRLSAKLAECEQAIGRHATAAKDSALSGDDAGLDAAEGSLRAAQDRAATLKTALTEINQELANLERDKEEAADKKLRAETAAEIDRLIGKLTEVGTEFNQTAVRLSEHTARAVPLVYEALGLDRFMATCQAEVPAALELVATLLRAHADAVIAGTAPATLPPGEDQHVPAPAQAPMEPHFKYRPMKPKPSFNGFVRT
;
A
#
# COMPACT_ATOMS: atom_id res chain seq x y z
N MET A 1 -23.96 23.21 -16.12
CA MET A 1 -23.70 22.68 -14.77
C MET A 1 -22.97 21.36 -14.93
N GLY A 2 -21.71 21.29 -14.51
CA GLY A 2 -20.85 20.12 -14.71
C GLY A 2 -21.28 18.96 -13.82
N ILE A 3 -21.58 17.83 -14.45
CA ILE A 3 -21.92 16.55 -13.83
C ILE A 3 -20.62 15.96 -13.27
N PHE A 4 -20.17 16.44 -12.11
CA PHE A 4 -19.10 15.76 -11.38
C PHE A 4 -19.71 14.55 -10.69
N LYS A 5 -19.54 13.36 -11.27
CA LYS A 5 -19.82 12.11 -10.57
C LYS A 5 -18.93 12.08 -9.31
N PRO A 6 -19.50 11.91 -8.10
CA PRO A 6 -18.71 11.83 -6.89
C PRO A 6 -17.73 10.65 -7.00
N THR A 7 -16.50 10.85 -6.51
CA THR A 7 -15.52 9.76 -6.43
C THR A 7 -16.07 8.66 -5.52
N PRO A 8 -15.75 7.38 -5.78
CA PRO A 8 -16.28 6.26 -4.99
C PRO A 8 -16.02 6.42 -3.49
N GLU A 9 -14.85 6.94 -3.11
CA GLU A 9 -14.50 7.27 -1.71
C GLU A 9 -15.48 8.28 -1.08
N LYS A 10 -15.83 9.35 -1.81
CA LYS A 10 -16.76 10.39 -1.32
C LYS A 10 -18.19 9.86 -1.23
N THR A 11 -18.56 8.95 -2.13
CA THR A 11 -19.87 8.28 -2.08
C THR A 11 -19.96 7.39 -0.84
N ILE A 12 -18.97 6.52 -0.61
CA ILE A 12 -18.94 5.64 0.57
C ILE A 12 -18.95 6.45 1.87
N GLN A 13 -18.14 7.51 1.97
CA GLN A 13 -18.14 8.37 3.16
C GLN A 13 -19.50 9.04 3.41
N ARG A 14 -20.13 9.56 2.36
CA ARG A 14 -21.46 10.15 2.47
C ARG A 14 -22.50 9.13 2.94
N ASP A 15 -22.40 7.90 2.47
CA ASP A 15 -23.34 6.83 2.82
C ASP A 15 -23.12 6.38 4.28
N ILE A 16 -21.87 6.35 4.78
CA ILE A 16 -21.55 6.17 6.21
C ILE A 16 -22.16 7.29 7.05
N ASP A 17 -21.99 8.54 6.64
CA ASP A 17 -22.53 9.70 7.38
C ASP A 17 -24.08 9.62 7.45
N ALA A 18 -24.72 9.24 6.34
CA ALA A 18 -26.16 9.06 6.27
C ALA A 18 -26.66 7.91 7.15
N ALA A 19 -25.99 6.75 7.11
CA ALA A 19 -26.32 5.59 7.94
C ALA A 19 -26.12 5.90 9.44
N THR A 20 -25.07 6.65 9.79
CA THR A 20 -24.80 7.11 11.16
C THR A 20 -25.92 8.03 11.65
N ALA A 21 -26.32 9.02 10.85
CA ALA A 21 -27.42 9.91 11.20
C ALA A 21 -28.75 9.15 11.36
N ASN A 22 -28.98 8.12 10.54
CA ASN A 22 -30.16 7.27 10.65
C ASN A 22 -30.15 6.41 11.93
N ARG A 23 -29.00 5.81 12.27
CA ARG A 23 -28.79 5.07 13.52
C ARG A 23 -29.10 5.94 14.73
N ASP A 24 -28.57 7.16 14.76
CA ASP A 24 -28.76 8.09 15.88
C ASP A 24 -30.24 8.49 16.01
N ARG A 25 -30.91 8.73 14.88
CA ARG A 25 -32.36 9.00 14.85
C ARG A 25 -33.19 7.83 15.36
N LEU A 26 -32.87 6.60 14.98
CA LEU A 26 -33.58 5.41 15.46
C LEU A 26 -33.30 5.13 16.93
N SER A 27 -32.08 5.38 17.40
CA SER A 27 -31.70 5.25 18.81
C SER A 27 -32.48 6.22 19.69
N ALA A 28 -32.63 7.48 19.26
CA ALA A 28 -33.46 8.46 19.94
C ALA A 28 -34.93 8.02 20.01
N LYS A 29 -35.51 7.55 18.89
CA LYS A 29 -36.88 7.02 18.86
C LYS A 29 -37.07 5.80 19.75
N LEU A 30 -36.06 4.93 19.85
CA LEU A 30 -36.11 3.76 20.71
C LEU A 30 -36.15 4.18 22.17
N ALA A 31 -35.31 5.14 22.59
CA ALA A 31 -35.33 5.67 23.94
C ALA A 31 -36.69 6.29 24.31
N GLU A 32 -37.33 7.02 23.38
CA GLU A 32 -38.69 7.53 23.57
C GLU A 32 -39.72 6.41 23.75
N CYS A 33 -39.62 5.32 22.96
CA CYS A 33 -40.50 4.16 23.09
C CYS A 33 -40.29 3.45 24.43
N GLU A 34 -39.04 3.28 24.89
CA GLU A 34 -38.74 2.65 26.18
C GLU A 34 -39.26 3.49 27.36
N GLN A 35 -39.19 4.82 27.28
CA GLN A 35 -39.85 5.71 28.25
C GLN A 35 -41.39 5.59 28.20
N ALA A 36 -41.98 5.44 27.02
CA ALA A 36 -43.42 5.21 26.87
C ALA A 36 -43.86 3.87 27.51
N ILE A 37 -43.08 2.80 27.31
CA ILE A 37 -43.30 1.50 27.95
C ILE A 37 -43.38 1.67 29.48
N GLY A 38 -42.41 2.37 30.10
CA GLY A 38 -42.41 2.61 31.54
C GLY A 38 -43.64 3.41 32.01
N ARG A 39 -44.05 4.43 31.26
CA ARG A 39 -45.25 5.23 31.56
C ARG A 39 -46.53 4.41 31.48
N HIS A 40 -46.72 3.64 30.42
CA HIS A 40 -47.92 2.81 30.25
C HIS A 40 -47.99 1.67 31.26
N ALA A 41 -46.85 1.06 31.62
CA ALA A 41 -46.79 0.06 32.68
C ALA A 41 -47.20 0.63 34.05
N THR A 42 -46.78 1.86 34.35
CA THR A 42 -47.18 2.57 35.58
C THR A 42 -48.67 2.89 35.55
N ALA A 43 -49.18 3.44 34.45
CA ALA A 43 -50.60 3.75 34.29
C ALA A 43 -51.50 2.50 34.42
N ALA A 44 -51.11 1.38 33.80
CA ALA A 44 -51.84 0.11 33.93
C ALA A 44 -51.90 -0.34 35.39
N LYS A 45 -50.77 -0.26 36.11
CA LYS A 45 -50.72 -0.58 37.54
C LYS A 45 -51.64 0.32 38.37
N ASP A 46 -51.63 1.62 38.12
CA ASP A 46 -52.46 2.58 38.86
C ASP A 46 -53.96 2.34 38.60
N SER A 47 -54.34 2.11 37.34
CA SER A 47 -55.72 1.76 36.96
C SER A 47 -56.18 0.48 37.65
N ALA A 48 -55.34 -0.57 37.65
CA ALA A 48 -55.63 -1.83 38.34
C ALA A 48 -55.81 -1.66 39.86
N LEU A 49 -55.01 -0.80 40.50
CA LEU A 49 -55.16 -0.49 41.92
C LEU A 49 -56.44 0.29 42.23
N SER A 50 -56.90 1.12 41.29
CA SER A 50 -58.12 1.92 41.44
C SER A 50 -59.41 1.18 41.05
N GLY A 51 -59.31 0.02 40.40
CA GLY A 51 -60.45 -0.72 39.85
C GLY A 51 -61.06 -0.09 38.60
N ASP A 52 -60.30 0.75 37.89
CA ASP A 52 -60.70 1.33 36.60
C ASP A 52 -60.33 0.37 35.46
N ASP A 53 -61.22 -0.58 35.16
CA ASP A 53 -61.02 -1.60 34.14
C ASP A 53 -60.86 -0.99 32.73
N ALA A 54 -61.57 0.10 32.43
CA ALA A 54 -61.45 0.77 31.14
C ALA A 54 -60.09 1.47 30.97
N GLY A 55 -59.60 2.11 32.05
CA GLY A 55 -58.27 2.68 32.10
C GLY A 55 -57.16 1.63 32.02
N LEU A 56 -57.38 0.45 32.61
CA LEU A 56 -56.45 -0.68 32.54
C LEU A 56 -56.32 -1.21 31.11
N ASP A 57 -57.43 -1.51 30.44
CA ASP A 57 -57.43 -2.00 29.06
C ASP A 57 -56.74 -1.03 28.09
N ALA A 58 -57.00 0.28 28.25
CA ALA A 58 -56.36 1.31 27.43
C ALA A 58 -54.84 1.41 27.66
N ALA A 59 -54.40 1.32 28.92
CA ALA A 59 -52.99 1.36 29.27
C ALA A 59 -52.24 0.10 28.78
N GLU A 60 -52.84 -1.08 28.89
CA GLU A 60 -52.27 -2.32 28.37
C GLU A 60 -52.19 -2.35 26.84
N GLY A 61 -53.23 -1.86 26.15
CA GLY A 61 -53.20 -1.71 24.70
C GLY A 61 -52.06 -0.80 24.23
N SER A 62 -51.87 0.33 24.92
CA SER A 62 -50.77 1.26 24.65
C SER A 62 -49.40 0.66 24.97
N LEU A 63 -49.30 -0.13 26.05
CA LEU A 63 -48.08 -0.84 26.43
C LEU A 63 -47.66 -1.84 25.35
N ARG A 64 -48.58 -2.70 24.87
CA ARG A 64 -48.31 -3.67 23.81
C ARG A 64 -47.84 -2.97 22.53
N ALA A 65 -48.54 -1.92 22.11
CA ALA A 65 -48.17 -1.13 20.94
C ALA A 65 -46.75 -0.51 21.07
N ALA A 66 -46.39 0.00 22.26
CA ALA A 66 -45.07 0.55 22.52
C ALA A 66 -43.98 -0.53 22.52
N GLN A 67 -44.26 -1.73 23.05
CA GLN A 67 -43.36 -2.88 23.03
C GLN A 67 -43.10 -3.39 21.60
N ASP A 68 -44.15 -3.54 20.79
CA ASP A 68 -44.03 -3.98 19.40
C ASP A 68 -43.21 -3.00 18.55
N ARG A 69 -43.42 -1.70 18.78
CA ARG A 69 -42.65 -0.64 18.12
C ARG A 69 -41.19 -0.65 18.57
N ALA A 70 -40.91 -0.83 19.86
CA ALA A 70 -39.55 -0.94 20.38
C ALA A 70 -38.84 -2.17 19.80
N ALA A 71 -39.52 -3.32 19.70
CA ALA A 71 -38.99 -4.52 19.05
C ALA A 71 -38.63 -4.25 17.58
N THR A 72 -39.53 -3.63 16.83
CA THR A 72 -39.30 -3.24 15.43
C THR A 72 -38.07 -2.31 15.29
N LEU A 73 -37.95 -1.30 16.15
CA LEU A 73 -36.82 -0.37 16.14
C LEU A 73 -35.49 -1.04 16.50
N LYS A 74 -35.50 -2.01 17.41
CA LYS A 74 -34.30 -2.82 17.76
C LYS A 74 -33.81 -3.64 16.57
N THR A 75 -34.72 -4.26 15.82
CA THR A 75 -34.37 -4.97 14.57
C THR A 75 -33.76 -4.03 13.54
N ALA A 76 -34.42 -2.90 13.27
CA ALA A 76 -33.93 -1.90 12.31
C ALA A 76 -32.55 -1.32 12.69
N LEU A 77 -32.29 -1.11 13.99
CA LEU A 77 -30.98 -0.69 14.49
C LEU A 77 -29.90 -1.74 14.24
N THR A 78 -30.24 -3.02 14.38
CA THR A 78 -29.32 -4.12 14.10
C THR A 78 -28.94 -4.15 12.62
N GLU A 79 -29.91 -3.96 11.72
CA GLU A 79 -29.68 -3.89 10.27
C GLU A 79 -28.77 -2.73 9.88
N ILE A 80 -29.02 -1.52 10.41
CA ILE A 80 -28.18 -0.35 10.11
C ILE A 80 -26.77 -0.48 10.69
N ASN A 81 -26.61 -1.10 11.86
CA ASN A 81 -25.28 -1.39 12.40
C ASN A 81 -24.50 -2.37 11.51
N GLN A 82 -25.19 -3.37 10.94
CA GLN A 82 -24.58 -4.28 9.96
C GLN A 82 -24.22 -3.55 8.67
N GLU A 83 -25.08 -2.65 8.19
CA GLU A 83 -24.81 -1.81 7.02
C GLU A 83 -23.59 -0.90 7.24
N LEU A 84 -23.49 -0.26 8.41
CA LEU A 84 -22.32 0.55 8.79
C LEU A 84 -21.04 -0.28 8.79
N ALA A 85 -21.05 -1.46 9.41
CA ALA A 85 -19.88 -2.35 9.42
C ALA A 85 -19.45 -2.77 8.00
N ASN A 86 -20.42 -3.00 7.11
CA ASN A 86 -20.13 -3.31 5.71
C ASN A 86 -19.50 -2.12 4.97
N LEU A 87 -20.07 -0.91 5.13
CA LEU A 87 -19.55 0.31 4.50
C LEU A 87 -18.15 0.68 5.00
N GLU A 88 -17.87 0.49 6.29
CA GLU A 88 -16.54 0.70 6.88
C GLU A 88 -15.52 -0.26 6.29
N ARG A 89 -15.87 -1.55 6.20
CA ARG A 89 -15.03 -2.56 5.54
C ARG A 89 -14.78 -2.24 4.07
N ASP A 90 -15.81 -1.85 3.33
CA ASP A 90 -15.68 -1.49 1.91
C ASP A 90 -14.77 -0.26 1.72
N LYS A 91 -14.81 0.69 2.67
CA LYS A 91 -13.90 1.85 2.69
C LYS A 91 -12.45 1.44 2.90
N GLU A 92 -12.18 0.56 3.86
CA GLU A 92 -10.84 0.03 4.11
C GLU A 92 -10.30 -0.76 2.92
N GLU A 93 -11.13 -1.64 2.35
CA GLU A 93 -10.78 -2.41 1.14
C GLU A 93 -10.47 -1.49 -0.06
N ALA A 94 -11.22 -0.40 -0.23
CA ALA A 94 -10.97 0.58 -1.28
C ALA A 94 -9.65 1.33 -1.08
N ALA A 95 -9.35 1.75 0.16
CA ALA A 95 -8.10 2.44 0.49
C ALA A 95 -6.88 1.53 0.28
N ASP A 96 -6.98 0.27 0.68
CA ASP A 96 -5.95 -0.74 0.52
C ASP A 96 -5.68 -1.07 -0.97
N LYS A 97 -6.73 -1.25 -1.78
CA LYS A 97 -6.62 -1.41 -3.24
C LYS A 97 -5.93 -0.21 -3.90
N LYS A 98 -6.27 1.00 -3.46
CA LYS A 98 -5.65 2.23 -3.96
C LYS A 98 -4.16 2.29 -3.63
N LEU A 99 -3.78 2.02 -2.38
CA LEU A 99 -2.39 2.00 -1.96
C LEU A 99 -1.56 0.96 -2.73
N ARG A 100 -2.12 -0.23 -2.99
CA ARG A 100 -1.49 -1.25 -3.83
C ARG A 100 -1.30 -0.78 -5.27
N ALA A 101 -2.31 -0.15 -5.85
CA ALA A 101 -2.22 0.40 -7.21
C ALA A 101 -1.16 1.51 -7.30
N GLU A 102 -1.09 2.39 -6.30
CA GLU A 102 -0.06 3.44 -6.20
C GLU A 102 1.34 2.85 -6.06
N THR A 103 1.50 1.80 -5.23
CA THR A 103 2.78 1.10 -5.05
C THR A 103 3.24 0.43 -6.35
N ALA A 104 2.35 -0.29 -7.04
CA ALA A 104 2.67 -0.92 -8.32
C ALA A 104 3.05 0.12 -9.39
N ALA A 105 2.31 1.23 -9.47
CA ALA A 105 2.62 2.31 -10.39
C ALA A 105 3.99 2.96 -10.12
N GLU A 106 4.40 3.07 -8.86
CA GLU A 106 5.73 3.59 -8.51
C GLU A 106 6.85 2.61 -8.86
N ILE A 107 6.62 1.30 -8.68
CA ILE A 107 7.54 0.26 -9.14
C ILE A 107 7.73 0.35 -10.67
N ASP A 108 6.65 0.53 -11.43
CA ASP A 108 6.73 0.70 -12.89
C ASP A 108 7.51 1.95 -13.29
N ARG A 109 7.34 3.06 -12.57
CA ARG A 109 8.15 4.28 -12.78
C ARG A 109 9.62 4.04 -12.51
N LEU A 110 9.95 3.31 -11.43
CA LEU A 110 11.34 2.97 -11.09
C LEU A 110 11.97 2.08 -12.17
N ILE A 111 11.24 1.10 -12.70
CA ILE A 111 11.69 0.27 -13.82
C ILE A 111 11.99 1.15 -15.05
N GLY A 112 11.11 2.12 -15.35
CA GLY A 112 11.32 3.09 -16.42
C GLY A 112 12.62 3.88 -16.25
N LYS A 113 12.83 4.48 -15.07
CA LYS A 113 14.06 5.23 -14.74
C LYS A 113 15.32 4.34 -14.84
N LEU A 114 15.27 3.11 -14.33
CA LEU A 114 16.39 2.16 -14.42
C LEU A 114 16.75 1.82 -15.87
N THR A 115 15.73 1.68 -16.73
CA THR A 115 15.92 1.38 -18.15
C THR A 115 16.55 2.56 -18.91
N GLU A 116 16.11 3.78 -18.60
CA GLU A 116 16.69 5.01 -19.15
C GLU A 116 18.16 5.17 -18.76
N VAL A 117 18.47 5.11 -17.46
CA VAL A 117 19.85 5.21 -16.94
C VAL A 117 20.73 4.09 -17.49
N GLY A 118 20.21 2.86 -17.59
CA GLY A 118 20.92 1.74 -18.20
C GLY A 118 21.30 1.98 -19.66
N THR A 119 20.41 2.62 -20.42
CA THR A 119 20.65 2.99 -21.82
C THR A 119 21.75 4.04 -21.94
N GLU A 120 21.70 5.10 -21.12
CA GLU A 120 22.72 6.15 -21.07
C GLU A 120 24.09 5.62 -20.66
N PHE A 121 24.12 4.73 -19.65
CA PHE A 121 25.33 4.04 -19.22
C PHE A 121 25.93 3.25 -20.36
N ASN A 122 25.13 2.45 -21.08
CA ASN A 122 25.62 1.62 -22.18
C ASN A 122 26.23 2.48 -23.31
N GLN A 123 25.57 3.57 -23.69
CA GLN A 123 26.10 4.53 -24.67
C GLN A 123 27.44 5.13 -24.21
N THR A 124 27.58 5.41 -22.92
CA THR A 124 28.82 5.95 -22.34
C THR A 124 29.93 4.91 -22.27
N ALA A 125 29.60 3.66 -21.91
CA ALA A 125 30.53 2.55 -21.89
C ALA A 125 31.08 2.23 -23.29
N VAL A 126 30.23 2.31 -24.33
CA VAL A 126 30.66 2.17 -25.74
C VAL A 126 31.67 3.27 -26.11
N ARG A 127 31.33 4.53 -25.86
CA ARG A 127 32.24 5.66 -26.15
C ARG A 127 33.57 5.53 -25.40
N LEU A 128 33.53 5.13 -24.13
CA LEU A 128 34.74 4.97 -23.34
C LEU A 128 35.62 3.83 -23.87
N SER A 129 35.03 2.68 -24.22
CA SER A 129 35.72 1.55 -24.87
C SER A 129 36.40 1.99 -26.17
N GLU A 130 35.70 2.70 -27.05
CA GLU A 130 36.26 3.20 -28.31
C GLU A 130 37.48 4.10 -28.11
N HIS A 131 37.43 5.03 -27.15
CA HIS A 131 38.56 5.90 -26.83
C HIS A 131 39.72 5.14 -26.22
N THR A 132 39.46 4.18 -25.33
CA THR A 132 40.50 3.37 -24.71
C THR A 132 41.16 2.41 -25.68
N ALA A 133 40.40 1.81 -26.60
CA ALA A 133 40.92 0.97 -27.67
C ALA A 133 41.89 1.74 -28.57
N ARG A 134 41.59 3.01 -28.89
CA ARG A 134 42.50 3.89 -29.63
C ARG A 134 43.75 4.29 -28.84
N ALA A 135 43.69 4.28 -27.51
CA ALA A 135 44.81 4.59 -26.64
C ALA A 135 45.76 3.40 -26.41
N VAL A 136 45.30 2.15 -26.59
CA VAL A 136 46.10 0.93 -26.38
C VAL A 136 47.47 0.94 -27.08
N PRO A 137 47.61 1.39 -28.34
CA PRO A 137 48.92 1.45 -29.00
C PRO A 137 49.88 2.48 -28.40
N LEU A 138 49.35 3.47 -27.67
CA LEU A 138 50.13 4.54 -27.02
C LEU A 138 50.48 4.18 -25.57
N VAL A 139 49.52 3.62 -24.84
CA VAL A 139 49.61 3.24 -23.44
C VAL A 139 48.91 1.91 -23.26
N TYR A 140 49.70 0.83 -23.13
CA TYR A 140 49.17 -0.54 -23.08
C TYR A 140 48.21 -0.75 -21.89
N GLU A 141 48.40 -0.02 -20.79
CA GLU A 141 47.54 -0.04 -19.61
C GLU A 141 46.07 0.33 -19.94
N ALA A 142 45.81 1.07 -21.02
CA ALA A 142 44.46 1.39 -21.49
C ALA A 142 43.64 0.14 -21.89
N LEU A 143 44.30 -0.98 -22.22
CA LEU A 143 43.65 -2.25 -22.55
C LEU A 143 42.81 -2.79 -21.38
N GLY A 144 43.20 -2.50 -20.13
CA GLY A 144 42.45 -2.92 -18.96
C GLY A 144 41.07 -2.25 -18.89
N LEU A 145 41.02 -0.94 -19.16
CA LEU A 145 39.77 -0.17 -19.15
C LEU A 145 38.88 -0.53 -20.34
N ASP A 146 39.45 -0.76 -21.52
CA ASP A 146 38.71 -1.23 -22.71
C ASP A 146 38.00 -2.56 -22.44
N ARG A 147 38.73 -3.55 -21.92
CA ARG A 147 38.16 -4.86 -21.55
C ARG A 147 37.10 -4.76 -20.45
N PHE A 148 37.32 -3.89 -19.47
CA PHE A 148 36.35 -3.65 -18.41
C PHE A 148 35.06 -3.05 -18.98
N MET A 149 35.14 -2.06 -19.86
CA MET A 149 33.97 -1.49 -20.53
C MET A 149 33.22 -2.51 -21.38
N ALA A 150 33.93 -3.38 -22.12
CA ALA A 150 33.31 -4.47 -22.87
C ALA A 150 32.57 -5.47 -21.94
N THR A 151 33.11 -5.74 -20.75
CA THR A 151 32.42 -6.57 -19.75
C THR A 151 31.19 -5.86 -19.20
N CYS A 152 31.28 -4.57 -18.89
CA CYS A 152 30.13 -3.77 -18.44
C CYS A 152 29.00 -3.75 -19.49
N GLN A 153 29.33 -3.65 -20.78
CA GLN A 153 28.34 -3.69 -21.86
C GLN A 153 27.61 -5.03 -21.96
N ALA A 154 28.24 -6.13 -21.56
CA ALA A 154 27.59 -7.46 -21.54
C ALA A 154 26.77 -7.68 -20.25
N GLU A 155 27.35 -7.36 -19.09
CA GLU A 155 26.80 -7.75 -17.79
C GLU A 155 25.75 -6.76 -17.26
N VAL A 156 25.94 -5.45 -17.46
CA VAL A 156 25.05 -4.43 -16.88
C VAL A 156 23.64 -4.48 -17.48
N PRO A 157 23.44 -4.57 -18.80
CA PRO A 157 22.10 -4.69 -19.37
C PRO A 157 21.36 -5.94 -18.87
N ALA A 158 22.06 -7.09 -18.81
CA ALA A 158 21.48 -8.34 -18.31
C ALA A 158 21.10 -8.25 -16.83
N ALA A 159 21.93 -7.62 -16.00
CA ALA A 159 21.63 -7.40 -14.59
C ALA A 159 20.42 -6.46 -14.40
N LEU A 160 20.32 -5.39 -15.20
CA LEU A 160 19.17 -4.47 -15.16
C LEU A 160 17.87 -5.15 -15.60
N GLU A 161 17.93 -6.02 -16.62
CA GLU A 161 16.77 -6.79 -17.07
C GLU A 161 16.28 -7.78 -15.99
N LEU A 162 17.21 -8.43 -15.29
CA LEU A 162 16.87 -9.27 -14.13
C LEU A 162 16.17 -8.46 -13.04
N VAL A 163 16.73 -7.30 -12.65
CA VAL A 163 16.13 -6.43 -11.64
C VAL A 163 14.74 -5.95 -12.06
N ALA A 164 14.57 -5.53 -13.31
CA ALA A 164 13.27 -5.12 -13.84
C ALA A 164 12.25 -6.26 -13.77
N THR A 165 12.66 -7.49 -14.07
CA THR A 165 11.80 -8.68 -13.98
C THR A 165 11.36 -8.96 -12.55
N LEU A 166 12.28 -8.88 -11.59
CA LEU A 166 11.98 -9.07 -10.17
C LEU A 166 11.05 -7.96 -9.63
N LEU A 167 11.25 -6.72 -10.07
CA LEU A 167 10.39 -5.59 -9.69
C LEU A 167 8.96 -5.77 -10.23
N ARG A 168 8.80 -6.21 -11.49
CA ARG A 168 7.46 -6.52 -12.04
C ARG A 168 6.76 -7.64 -11.27
N ALA A 169 7.48 -8.73 -10.99
CA ALA A 169 6.94 -9.82 -10.18
C ALA A 169 6.53 -9.35 -8.77
N HIS A 170 7.27 -8.40 -8.19
CA HIS A 170 6.91 -7.78 -6.93
C HIS A 170 5.65 -6.89 -7.06
N ALA A 171 5.54 -6.09 -8.12
CA ALA A 171 4.34 -5.29 -8.39
C ALA A 171 3.08 -6.19 -8.53
N ASP A 172 3.19 -7.30 -9.25
CA ASP A 172 2.12 -8.29 -9.38
C ASP A 172 1.74 -8.90 -8.02
N ALA A 173 2.73 -9.22 -7.17
CA ALA A 173 2.50 -9.72 -5.82
C ALA A 173 1.84 -8.69 -4.90
N VAL A 174 2.20 -7.40 -5.04
CA VAL A 174 1.56 -6.29 -4.31
C VAL A 174 0.09 -6.17 -4.71
N ILE A 175 -0.22 -6.20 -6.01
CA ILE A 175 -1.59 -6.16 -6.52
C ILE A 175 -2.40 -7.39 -6.04
N ALA A 176 -1.77 -8.57 -6.05
CA ALA A 176 -2.38 -9.82 -5.58
C ALA A 176 -2.56 -9.88 -4.05
N GLY A 177 -2.01 -8.93 -3.30
CA GLY A 177 -2.09 -8.89 -1.84
C GLY A 177 -1.18 -9.91 -1.13
N THR A 178 -0.24 -10.52 -1.84
CA THR A 178 0.75 -11.46 -1.26
C THR A 178 2.04 -10.78 -0.82
N ALA A 179 2.25 -9.52 -1.22
CA ALA A 179 3.35 -8.67 -0.79
C ALA A 179 2.85 -7.35 -0.16
N PRO A 180 3.62 -6.75 0.76
CA PRO A 180 3.22 -5.51 1.42
C PRO A 180 3.21 -4.33 0.45
N ALA A 181 2.16 -3.50 0.50
CA ALA A 181 2.09 -2.25 -0.25
C ALA A 181 2.89 -1.17 0.49
N THR A 182 4.16 -0.99 0.10
CA THR A 182 5.05 0.01 0.70
C THR A 182 5.62 0.90 -0.38
N LEU A 183 5.36 2.19 -0.30
CA LEU A 183 5.98 3.18 -1.18
C LEU A 183 7.47 3.34 -0.80
N PRO A 184 8.38 3.45 -1.79
CA PRO A 184 9.76 3.80 -1.52
C PRO A 184 9.83 5.13 -0.75
N PRO A 185 10.74 5.28 0.23
CA PRO A 185 10.97 6.57 0.87
C PRO A 185 11.38 7.59 -0.20
N GLY A 186 10.81 8.81 -0.12
CA GLY A 186 11.08 9.87 -1.08
C GLY A 186 12.58 10.24 -1.15
N GLU A 187 13.01 10.81 -2.28
CA GLU A 187 14.42 11.14 -2.58
C GLU A 187 15.11 11.97 -1.47
N ASP A 188 14.35 12.75 -0.69
CA ASP A 188 14.84 13.56 0.45
C ASP A 188 15.16 12.77 1.73
N GLN A 189 14.79 11.48 1.81
CA GLN A 189 15.06 10.63 2.97
C GLN A 189 16.33 9.80 2.83
N HIS A 190 17.18 10.09 1.83
CA HIS A 190 18.55 9.62 1.87
C HIS A 190 19.29 10.36 2.99
N VAL A 191 19.14 9.88 4.23
CA VAL A 191 20.03 10.27 5.32
C VAL A 191 21.43 9.89 4.84
N PRO A 192 22.32 10.86 4.58
CA PRO A 192 23.66 10.52 4.13
C PRO A 192 24.25 9.61 5.20
N ALA A 193 24.67 8.42 4.78
CA ALA A 193 25.40 7.53 5.67
C ALA A 193 26.54 8.35 6.31
N PRO A 194 26.76 8.25 7.64
CA PRO A 194 27.79 9.03 8.30
C PRO A 194 29.10 8.85 7.54
N ALA A 195 29.70 9.96 7.12
CA ALA A 195 30.86 9.98 6.24
C ALA A 195 31.91 8.99 6.75
N GLN A 196 32.07 7.87 6.05
CA GLN A 196 33.17 6.96 6.33
C GLN A 196 34.43 7.77 6.04
N ALA A 197 35.35 7.80 7.01
CA ALA A 197 36.63 8.47 6.85
C ALA A 197 37.25 8.03 5.52
N PRO A 198 37.78 8.96 4.70
CA PRO A 198 38.27 8.64 3.37
C PRO A 198 39.28 7.49 3.48
N MET A 199 38.87 6.31 3.02
CA MET A 199 39.81 5.23 2.80
C MET A 199 40.74 5.71 1.69
N GLU A 200 42.00 5.92 2.04
CA GLU A 200 43.03 6.23 1.04
C GLU A 200 42.90 5.24 -0.13
N PRO A 201 42.91 5.71 -1.39
CA PRO A 201 42.78 4.85 -2.55
C PRO A 201 44.02 3.97 -2.69
N HIS A 202 44.07 2.88 -1.94
CA HIS A 202 45.06 1.84 -2.14
C HIS A 202 44.59 0.94 -3.28
N PHE A 203 45.01 1.26 -4.50
CA PHE A 203 45.06 0.29 -5.58
C PHE A 203 45.99 -0.86 -5.15
N LYS A 204 45.42 -1.91 -4.53
CA LYS A 204 46.15 -3.14 -4.25
C LYS A 204 46.09 -4.03 -5.48
N TYR A 205 47.15 -4.03 -6.28
CA TYR A 205 47.41 -5.12 -7.21
C TYR A 205 47.51 -6.41 -6.41
N ARG A 206 46.66 -7.41 -6.70
CA ARG A 206 46.93 -8.78 -6.25
C ARG A 206 48.22 -9.22 -6.94
N PRO A 207 49.26 -9.65 -6.21
CA PRO A 207 50.47 -10.14 -6.85
C PRO A 207 50.13 -11.38 -7.68
N MET A 208 50.39 -11.32 -8.98
CA MET A 208 50.35 -12.51 -9.83
C MET A 208 51.45 -13.47 -9.35
N LYS A 209 51.07 -14.69 -9.00
CA LYS A 209 52.03 -15.75 -8.68
C LYS A 209 52.97 -15.90 -9.90
N PRO A 210 54.30 -15.83 -9.71
CA PRO A 210 55.23 -16.04 -10.82
C PRO A 210 55.03 -17.46 -11.36
N LYS A 211 54.89 -17.58 -12.69
CA LYS A 211 54.93 -18.89 -13.36
C LYS A 211 56.30 -19.52 -13.08
N PRO A 212 56.39 -20.84 -12.84
CA PRO A 212 57.67 -21.51 -12.66
C PRO A 212 58.52 -21.33 -13.92
N SER A 213 59.74 -20.82 -13.75
CA SER A 213 60.70 -20.65 -14.83
C SER A 213 61.11 -22.00 -15.41
N PHE A 214 61.00 -22.11 -16.72
CA PHE A 214 61.44 -23.24 -17.52
C PHE A 214 62.99 -23.31 -17.47
N ASN A 215 63.56 -24.26 -16.74
CA ASN A 215 65.00 -24.53 -16.78
C ASN A 215 65.32 -25.40 -18.01
N GLY A 216 65.60 -24.73 -19.12
CA GLY A 216 66.18 -25.34 -20.32
C GLY A 216 67.68 -25.57 -20.17
N PHE A 217 68.07 -26.85 -20.25
CA PHE A 217 69.26 -27.40 -20.90
C PHE A 217 70.53 -26.52 -21.02
N VAL A 218 71.59 -26.90 -20.31
CA VAL A 218 72.97 -26.51 -20.64
C VAL A 218 73.70 -27.73 -21.19
N ARG A 219 74.14 -27.63 -22.45
CA ARG A 219 75.11 -28.54 -23.08
C ARG A 219 76.52 -28.14 -22.64
N THR A 220 77.30 -29.13 -22.21
CA THR A 220 78.75 -29.21 -22.44
C THR A 220 79.08 -30.64 -22.77
#